data_AF-A0A177WEC3-F1
#
_entry.id   AF-A0A177WEC3-F1
#
_cell.length_a   1.000
_cell.length_b   1.000
_cell.length_c   1.000
_cell.angle_alpha   90.00
_cell.angle_beta   90.00
_cell.angle_gamma   90.00
#
_symmetry.space_group_name_H-M   'P 1'
#
loop_
_entity.id
_entity.type
_entity.pdbx_description
1 polymer ?
#
loop_
_entity_poly.entity_id
_entity_poly.type
_entity_poly.pdbx_seq_one_letter_code
_entity_poly.pdbx_strand_id
1 'polypeptide(L)'
;MTCNANLVYAEVAAAEKDPAKYKFNCAQRAHQNTLEGYPVFLMLLGISAIEHPMYAVASGIIWIVGKHLYAQGYCTGDPDKRVRGAFSYLGLLTLLGISIKTAITLAMSA
;
A
#
# COMPACT_ATOMS: atom_id res chain seq x y z
N MET A 1 11.79 -1.67 -7.80
CA MET A 1 10.75 -2.58 -8.32
C MET A 1 10.35 -2.10 -9.71
N THR A 2 10.79 -2.82 -10.75
CA THR A 2 10.51 -2.51 -12.16
C THR A 2 9.09 -2.92 -12.53
N CYS A 3 8.55 -2.36 -13.61
CA CYS A 3 7.25 -2.79 -14.14
C CYS A 3 7.32 -4.14 -14.86
N ASN A 4 8.50 -4.55 -15.34
CA ASN A 4 8.73 -5.84 -16.00
C ASN A 4 9.38 -6.81 -15.00
N ALA A 5 8.57 -7.32 -14.07
CA ALA A 5 8.96 -8.40 -13.16
C ALA A 5 8.39 -9.73 -13.67
N ASN A 6 9.06 -10.85 -13.42
CA ASN A 6 8.46 -12.16 -13.63
C ASN A 6 7.18 -12.25 -12.76
N LEU A 7 6.05 -12.72 -13.32
CA LEU A 7 4.67 -12.73 -12.75
C LEU A 7 3.72 -11.58 -13.18
N VAL A 8 4.02 -10.87 -14.27
CA VAL A 8 3.08 -9.96 -14.96
C VAL A 8 2.39 -10.65 -16.13
N TYR A 9 1.19 -10.18 -16.51
CA TYR A 9 0.37 -10.89 -17.49
C TYR A 9 0.82 -10.65 -18.94
N ALA A 10 1.35 -9.47 -19.27
CA ALA A 10 1.96 -9.26 -20.59
C ALA A 10 3.43 -9.68 -20.57
N GLU A 11 3.83 -10.52 -21.53
CA GLU A 11 5.19 -11.02 -21.63
C GLU A 11 6.21 -9.87 -21.71
N VAL A 12 7.34 -10.03 -21.00
CA VAL A 12 8.40 -9.02 -20.87
C VAL A 12 8.88 -8.53 -22.23
N ALA A 13 9.14 -9.44 -23.16
CA ALA A 13 9.60 -9.13 -24.52
C ALA A 13 8.55 -8.39 -25.36
N ALA A 14 7.27 -8.60 -25.09
CA ALA A 14 6.17 -7.88 -25.74
C ALA A 14 5.98 -6.48 -25.12
N ALA A 15 6.19 -6.34 -23.80
CA ALA A 15 6.08 -5.08 -23.08
C ALA A 15 7.24 -4.12 -23.38
N GLU A 16 8.42 -4.62 -23.72
CA GLU A 16 9.55 -3.77 -24.15
C GLU A 16 9.31 -3.10 -25.51
N LYS A 17 8.54 -3.76 -26.38
CA LYS A 17 8.24 -3.27 -27.73
C LYS A 17 6.99 -2.40 -27.79
N ASP A 18 6.07 -2.57 -26.83
CA ASP A 18 4.78 -1.90 -26.81
C ASP A 18 4.57 -1.11 -25.49
N PRO A 19 4.57 0.23 -25.54
CA PRO A 19 4.43 1.08 -24.36
C PRO A 19 3.07 0.89 -23.64
N ALA A 20 2.01 0.46 -24.33
CA ALA A 20 0.73 0.19 -23.70
C ALA A 20 0.80 -1.05 -22.81
N LYS A 21 1.47 -2.11 -23.28
CA LYS A 21 1.72 -3.34 -22.50
C LYS A 21 2.64 -3.06 -21.30
N TYR A 22 3.64 -2.20 -21.47
CA TYR A 22 4.48 -1.78 -20.36
C TYR A 22 3.69 -1.08 -19.24
N LYS A 23 2.83 -0.11 -19.59
CA LYS A 23 1.96 0.58 -18.62
C LYS A 23 0.97 -0.37 -17.96
N PHE A 24 0.43 -1.33 -18.70
CA PHE A 24 -0.42 -2.38 -18.15
C PHE A 24 0.32 -3.21 -17.09
N ASN A 25 1.55 -3.66 -17.38
CA ASN A 25 2.38 -4.37 -16.41
C ASN A 25 2.69 -3.50 -15.17
N CYS A 26 2.96 -2.20 -15.34
CA CYS A 26 3.13 -1.27 -14.23
C CYS A 26 1.89 -1.22 -13.31
N ALA A 27 0.69 -1.11 -13.89
CA ALA A 27 -0.55 -1.07 -13.14
C ALA A 27 -0.79 -2.39 -12.37
N GLN A 28 -0.51 -3.53 -12.99
CA GLN A 28 -0.60 -4.83 -12.34
C GLN A 28 0.36 -4.96 -11.16
N ARG A 29 1.61 -4.50 -11.30
CA ARG A 29 2.56 -4.55 -10.19
C ARG A 29 2.14 -3.66 -9.04
N ALA A 30 1.61 -2.47 -9.32
CA ALA A 30 1.07 -1.59 -8.29
C ALA A 30 -0.11 -2.22 -7.53
N HIS A 31 -0.98 -2.94 -8.25
CA HIS A 31 -2.07 -3.69 -7.66
C HIS A 31 -1.56 -4.82 -6.75
N GLN A 32 -0.66 -5.67 -7.26
CA GLN A 32 -0.03 -6.75 -6.48
C GLN A 32 0.66 -6.22 -5.22
N ASN A 33 1.44 -5.13 -5.32
CA ASN A 33 2.08 -4.54 -4.14
C ASN A 33 1.07 -4.05 -3.10
N THR A 34 -0.08 -3.55 -3.54
CA THR A 34 -1.15 -3.16 -2.63
C THR A 34 -1.77 -4.37 -1.96
N LEU A 35 -2.04 -5.45 -2.70
CA LEU A 35 -2.56 -6.71 -2.16
C LEU A 35 -1.60 -7.38 -1.17
N GLU A 36 -0.29 -7.34 -1.42
CA GLU A 36 0.74 -7.86 -0.49
C GLU A 36 0.65 -7.17 0.88
N GLY A 37 0.34 -5.87 0.94
CA GLY A 37 0.26 -5.10 2.18
C GLY A 37 -1.14 -4.91 2.76
N TYR A 38 -2.19 -5.18 1.98
CA TYR A 38 -3.58 -4.88 2.38
C TYR A 38 -4.06 -5.67 3.60
N PRO A 39 -3.76 -6.99 3.76
CA PRO A 39 -4.15 -7.72 4.97
C PRO A 39 -3.54 -7.13 6.24
N VAL A 40 -2.27 -6.74 6.20
CA VAL A 40 -1.57 -6.12 7.35
C VAL A 40 -2.22 -4.78 7.70
N PHE A 41 -2.51 -3.96 6.69
CA PHE A 41 -3.23 -2.70 6.88
C PHE A 41 -4.59 -2.90 7.57
N LEU A 42 -5.40 -3.86 7.10
CA LEU A 42 -6.71 -4.13 7.69
C LEU A 42 -6.62 -4.63 9.14
N MET A 43 -5.66 -5.50 9.45
CA MET A 43 -5.46 -5.96 10.82
C MET A 43 -5.08 -4.82 11.76
N LEU A 44 -4.12 -3.99 11.37
CA LEU A 44 -3.70 -2.84 12.19
C LEU A 44 -4.82 -1.81 12.35
N LEU A 45 -5.59 -1.55 11.29
CA LEU A 45 -6.75 -0.67 11.35
C LEU A 45 -7.80 -1.19 12.34
N GLY A 46 -8.11 -2.49 12.28
CA GLY A 46 -9.07 -3.15 13.17
C GLY A 46 -8.64 -3.09 14.64
N ILE A 47 -7.39 -3.47 14.94
CA ILE A 47 -6.86 -3.43 16.31
C ILE A 47 -6.81 -1.99 16.84
N SER A 48 -6.35 -1.05 16.03
CA SER A 48 -6.27 0.36 16.43
C SER A 48 -7.65 0.95 16.74
N ALA A 49 -8.69 0.53 16.02
CA ALA A 49 -10.04 1.07 16.15
C ALA A 49 -10.76 0.64 17.44
N ILE A 50 -10.29 -0.39 18.15
CA ILE A 50 -10.90 -0.87 19.40
C ILE A 50 -10.84 0.22 20.49
N GLU A 51 -9.66 0.81 20.70
CA GLU A 51 -9.43 1.84 21.73
C GLU A 51 -9.39 3.26 21.15
N HIS A 52 -8.98 3.40 19.88
CA HIS A 52 -8.63 4.69 19.28
C HIS A 52 -9.24 4.88 17.88
N PRO A 53 -10.59 4.86 17.75
CA PRO A 53 -11.28 4.87 16.45
C PRO A 53 -10.98 6.12 15.61
N MET A 54 -10.92 7.32 16.20
CA MET A 54 -10.66 8.56 15.44
C MET A 54 -9.24 8.59 14.85
N TYR A 55 -8.25 8.12 15.60
CA TYR A 55 -6.87 8.04 15.13
C TYR A 55 -6.69 6.93 14.08
N ALA A 56 -7.40 5.81 14.25
CA ALA A 56 -7.43 4.72 13.28
C ALA A 56 -7.99 5.20 11.93
N VAL A 57 -9.12 5.92 11.94
CA VAL A 57 -9.72 6.51 10.73
C VAL A 57 -8.78 7.51 10.06
N ALA A 58 -8.22 8.46 10.81
CA ALA A 58 -7.30 9.46 10.26
C ALA A 58 -6.07 8.79 9.60
N SER A 59 -5.46 7.82 10.27
CA SER A 59 -4.30 7.09 9.76
C SER A 59 -4.66 6.21 8.55
N GLY A 60 -5.86 5.62 8.57
CA GLY A 60 -6.42 4.85 7.46
C GLY A 60 -6.60 5.69 6.19
N ILE A 61 -7.14 6.90 6.32
CA ILE A 61 -7.29 7.85 5.20
C ILE A 61 -5.91 8.19 4.61
N ILE A 62 -4.92 8.50 5.45
CA ILE A 62 -3.55 8.80 5.01
C ILE A 62 -2.98 7.64 4.18
N TRP A 63 -3.18 6.39 4.64
CA TRP A 63 -2.73 5.21 3.91
C TRP A 63 -3.43 5.05 2.56
N ILE A 64 -4.76 5.19 2.52
CA ILE A 64 -5.57 5.06 1.29
C ILE A 64 -5.15 6.10 0.26
N VAL A 65 -5.03 7.37 0.65
CA VAL A 65 -4.62 8.46 -0.25
C VAL A 65 -3.20 8.23 -0.76
N GLY A 66 -2.27 7.81 0.11
CA GLY A 66 -0.91 7.49 -0.29
C GLY A 66 -0.85 6.31 -1.28
N LYS A 67 -1.63 5.25 -1.07
CA LYS A 67 -1.73 4.13 -2.02
C LYS A 67 -2.38 4.52 -3.34
N HIS A 68 -3.34 5.43 -3.32
CA HIS A 68 -3.91 5.99 -4.56
C HIS A 68 -2.85 6.74 -5.38
N LEU A 69 -2.07 7.63 -4.75
CA LEU A 69 -1.01 8.37 -5.42
C LEU A 69 0.16 7.48 -5.86
N TYR A 70 0.47 6.41 -5.10
CA TYR A 70 1.43 5.38 -5.49
C TYR A 70 0.99 4.68 -6.79
N ALA A 71 -0.28 4.25 -6.87
CA ALA A 71 -0.82 3.57 -8.03
C ALA A 71 -0.88 4.49 -9.25
N GLN A 72 -1.33 5.74 -9.08
CA GLN A 72 -1.32 6.75 -10.14
C GLN A 72 0.10 7.00 -10.67
N GLY A 73 1.11 7.07 -9.79
CA GLY A 73 2.51 7.17 -10.17
C GLY A 73 2.95 6.01 -11.07
N TYR A 74 2.66 4.78 -10.67
CA TYR A 74 2.98 3.58 -11.44
C TYR A 74 2.29 3.54 -12.81
N CYS A 75 1.02 3.95 -12.89
CA CYS A 75 0.26 3.95 -14.14
C CYS A 75 0.82 4.92 -15.21
N THR A 76 1.72 5.83 -14.85
CA THR A 76 2.38 6.72 -15.82
C THR A 76 3.39 5.98 -16.72
N GLY A 77 3.80 4.77 -16.36
CA GLY A 77 4.86 4.03 -17.05
C GLY A 77 6.26 4.35 -16.53
N ASP A 78 6.38 5.15 -15.47
CA ASP A 78 7.64 5.47 -14.82
C ASP A 78 7.60 4.96 -13.37
N PRO A 79 8.36 3.90 -13.04
CA PRO A 79 8.32 3.26 -11.72
C PRO A 79 8.89 4.14 -10.59
N ASP A 80 9.64 5.20 -10.90
CA ASP A 80 10.20 6.09 -9.88
C ASP A 80 9.16 7.07 -9.36
N LYS A 81 8.11 7.38 -10.15
CA LYS A 81 6.99 8.21 -9.71
C LYS A 81 6.14 7.59 -8.60
N ARG A 82 6.41 6.34 -8.21
CA ARG A 82 5.79 5.69 -7.05
C ARG A 82 6.03 6.41 -5.73
N VAL A 83 7.14 7.16 -5.62
CA VAL A 83 7.53 7.88 -4.40
C VAL A 83 6.50 8.93 -3.99
N ARG A 84 5.64 9.37 -4.92
CA ARG A 84 4.51 10.26 -4.65
C ARG A 84 3.59 9.73 -3.55
N GLY A 85 3.45 8.41 -3.44
CA GLY A 85 2.64 7.76 -2.41
C GLY A 85 3.39 7.36 -1.15
N ALA A 86 4.69 7.66 -1.02
CA ALA A 86 5.53 7.17 0.08
C ALA A 86 5.02 7.59 1.48
N PHE A 87 4.29 8.71 1.57
CA PHE A 87 3.69 9.13 2.83
C PHE A 87 2.61 8.16 3.35
N SER A 88 2.15 7.17 2.57
CA SER A 88 1.31 6.09 3.08
C SER A 88 1.95 5.35 4.26
N TYR A 89 3.29 5.32 4.32
CA TYR A 89 4.02 4.72 5.44
C TYR A 89 3.78 5.46 6.76
N LEU A 90 3.51 6.77 6.74
CA LEU A 90 3.16 7.52 7.95
C LEU A 90 1.88 6.93 8.55
N GLY A 91 0.83 6.76 7.74
CA GLY A 91 -0.42 6.14 8.19
C GLY A 91 -0.22 4.72 8.72
N LEU A 92 0.59 3.90 8.02
CA LEU A 92 0.85 2.52 8.45
C LEU A 92 1.64 2.43 9.77
N LEU A 93 2.68 3.26 9.93
CA LEU A 93 3.49 3.29 11.14
C LEU A 93 2.70 3.84 12.34
N THR A 94 1.83 4.82 12.11
CA THR A 94 0.91 5.30 13.14
C THR A 94 -0.06 4.20 13.57
N LEU A 95 -0.67 3.48 12.62
CA LEU A 95 -1.54 2.34 12.94
C LEU A 95 -0.79 1.24 13.70
N LEU A 96 0.47 0.95 13.35
CA LEU A 96 1.30 0.00 14.08
C LEU A 96 1.52 0.43 15.53
N GLY A 97 1.90 1.69 15.75
CA GLY A 97 2.11 2.22 17.11
C GLY A 97 0.84 2.19 17.96
N ILE A 98 -0.30 2.56 17.38
CA ILE A 98 -1.60 2.50 18.07
C ILE A 98 -1.99 1.05 18.37
N SER A 99 -1.77 0.12 17.43
CA SER A 99 -2.09 -1.30 17.65
C SER A 99 -1.29 -1.91 18.79
N ILE A 100 0.00 -1.58 18.90
CA ILE A 100 0.86 -2.01 20.01
C ILE A 100 0.33 -1.46 21.33
N LYS A 101 -0.03 -0.16 21.38
CA LYS A 101 -0.61 0.45 22.57
C LYS A 101 -1.91 -0.26 22.98
N THR A 102 -2.83 -0.47 22.05
CA THR A 102 -4.09 -1.19 22.29
C THR A 102 -3.82 -2.59 22.83
N ALA A 103 -2.87 -3.34 22.24
CA ALA A 103 -2.52 -4.68 22.70
C ALA A 103 -1.98 -4.69 24.14
N ILE A 104 -1.12 -3.74 24.50
CA ILE A 104 -0.58 -3.60 25.87
C ILE A 104 -1.71 -3.25 26.85
N THR A 105 -2.58 -2.30 26.50
CA THR A 105 -3.72 -1.93 27.34
C THR A 105 -4.63 -3.12 27.61
N LEU A 106 -4.99 -3.88 26.57
CA LEU A 106 -5.83 -5.07 26.70
C LEU A 106 -5.15 -6.16 27.56
N ALA A 107 -3.84 -6.39 27.36
CA ALA A 107 -3.10 -7.39 28.11
C ALA A 107 -2.94 -7.07 29.61
N MET A 108 -2.85 -5.79 29.98
CA MET A 108 -2.77 -5.36 31.39
C MET A 108 -4.14 -5.22 32.06
N SER A 109 -5.22 -5.22 31.27
CA SER A 109 -6.61 -5.16 31.78
C SER A 109 -7.24 -6.54 32.02
N ALA A 110 -6.52 -7.63 31.68
CA ALA A 110 -6.90 -9.01 31.92
C ALA A 110 -6.24 -9.55 33.20
#